data_AF-A0AA96Y7C9-F1
#
_entry.id   AF-A0AA96Y7C9-F1
#
_cell.length_a   1.000
_cell.length_b   1.000
_cell.length_c   1.000
_cell.angle_alpha   90.00
_cell.angle_beta   90.00
_cell.angle_gamma   90.00
#
_symmetry.space_group_name_H-M   'P 1'
#
loop_
_entity.id
_entity.type
_entity.pdbx_description
1 polymer ?
#
loop_
_entity_poly.entity_id
_entity_poly.type
_entity_poly.pdbx_seq_one_letter_code
_entity_poly.pdbx_strand_id
1 'polypeptide(L)' 'MPPLLPPRPSRRRLRLYLVGSPADTQHEIDRLHLLHYAERFEWSRVVQIPEGGIVLRPDAGDVLRYLQRDRPLN' A
#
# COMPACT_ATOMS: atom_id res chain seq x y z
N MET A 1 -4.49 -31.77 22.29
CA MET A 1 -3.14 -31.15 22.39
C MET A 1 -3.30 -29.64 22.26
N PRO A 2 -2.81 -28.83 23.20
CA PRO A 2 -2.74 -27.39 23.01
C PRO A 2 -1.59 -27.05 22.03
N PRO A 3 -1.66 -25.93 21.27
CA PRO A 3 -0.58 -25.53 20.38
C PRO A 3 0.68 -25.16 21.19
N LEU A 4 1.83 -25.68 20.77
CA LEU A 4 3.14 -25.53 21.43
C LEU A 4 3.82 -24.17 21.23
N LEU A 5 3.14 -23.23 20.57
CA LEU A 5 3.67 -21.89 20.32
C LEU A 5 2.61 -20.85 20.70
N PRO A 6 2.97 -19.77 21.40
CA PRO A 6 2.06 -18.65 21.59
C PRO A 6 1.58 -18.20 20.20
N PRO A 7 0.29 -17.85 20.03
CA PRO A 7 -0.18 -17.31 18.77
C PRO A 7 0.71 -16.11 18.43
N ARG A 8 1.41 -16.18 17.29
CA ARG A 8 2.17 -15.04 16.80
C ARG A 8 1.21 -13.85 16.83
N PRO A 9 1.57 -12.71 17.43
CA PRO A 9 0.68 -11.55 17.43
C PRO A 9 0.27 -11.34 15.99
N SER A 10 -1.02 -11.40 15.73
CA SER A 10 -1.60 -11.18 14.42
C SER A 10 -1.08 -9.83 13.96
N ARG A 11 -0.05 -9.83 13.10
CA ARG A 11 0.58 -8.61 12.62
C ARG A 11 -0.56 -7.80 12.03
N ARG A 12 -0.82 -6.60 12.59
CA ARG A 12 -1.78 -5.66 11.99
C ARG A 12 -1.32 -5.44 10.56
N ARG A 13 -2.05 -6.00 9.60
CA ARG A 13 -1.68 -6.01 8.20
C ARG A 13 -2.28 -4.77 7.56
N LEU A 14 -1.48 -3.72 7.41
CA LEU A 14 -1.84 -2.58 6.59
C LEU A 14 -1.37 -2.82 5.15
N ARG A 15 -2.27 -2.71 4.18
CA ARG A 15 -1.95 -2.76 2.74
C ARG A 15 -1.94 -1.33 2.23
N LEU A 16 -0.83 -0.90 1.64
CA LEU A 16 -0.71 0.42 1.01
C LEU A 16 -0.88 0.27 -0.50
N TYR A 17 -1.68 1.15 -1.08
CA TYR A 17 -1.87 1.26 -2.52
C TYR A 17 -1.54 2.68 -2.94
N LEU A 18 -0.62 2.83 -3.90
CA LEU A 18 -0.29 4.12 -4.50
C LEU A 18 -0.94 4.17 -5.89
N VAL A 19 -1.83 5.14 -6.09
CA VAL A 19 -2.52 5.38 -7.35
C VAL A 19 -2.28 6.83 -7.76
N GLY A 20 -1.70 7.03 -8.93
CA GLY A 20 -1.28 8.33 -9.44
C GLY A 20 -0.42 8.16 -10.70
N SER A 21 0.26 9.23 -11.11
CA SER A 21 1.21 9.13 -12.22
C SER A 21 2.42 8.25 -11.85
N PRO A 22 3.15 7.67 -12.83
CA PRO A 22 4.38 6.94 -12.55
C PRO A 22 5.40 7.76 -11.75
N ALA A 23 5.51 9.06 -12.01
CA ALA A 23 6.42 9.95 -11.30
C ALA A 23 5.98 10.19 -9.85
N ASP A 24 4.68 10.45 -9.61
CA ASP A 24 4.17 10.73 -8.27
C ASP A 24 4.24 9.49 -7.37
N THR A 25 3.89 8.32 -7.92
CA THR A 25 3.96 7.06 -7.17
C THR A 25 5.40 6.69 -6.83
N GLN A 26 6.35 6.91 -7.75
CA GLN A 26 7.77 6.70 -7.48
C GLN A 26 8.30 7.68 -6.41
N HIS A 27 7.93 8.96 -6.50
CA HIS A 27 8.30 9.96 -5.50
C HIS A 27 7.81 9.58 -4.10
N GLU A 28 6.58 9.07 -3.97
CA GLU A 28 6.05 8.64 -2.68
C GLU A 28 6.74 7.36 -2.17
N ILE A 29 7.10 6.41 -3.04
CA ILE A 29 7.94 5.25 -2.68
C ILE A 29 9.29 5.71 -2.11
N ASP A 30 9.96 6.64 -2.79
CA ASP A 30 11.24 7.19 -2.34
C ASP A 30 11.10 7.90 -0.99
N ARG A 31 10.04 8.70 -0.83
CA ARG A 31 9.72 9.36 0.44
C ARG A 31 9.50 8.37 1.58
N LEU A 32 8.71 7.31 1.36
CA LEU A 32 8.43 6.30 2.38
C LEU A 32 9.68 5.51 2.77
N HIS A 33 10.57 5.23 1.82
CA HIS A 33 11.86 4.61 2.10
C HIS A 33 12.77 5.52 2.92
N LEU A 34 12.88 6.80 2.57
CA LEU A 34 13.67 7.77 3.34
C LEU A 34 13.14 7.96 4.77
N LEU A 35 11.83 7.78 4.98
CA LEU A 35 11.20 7.82 6.30
C LEU A 35 11.27 6.48 7.05
N HIS A 36 11.99 5.49 6.52
CA HIS A 36 12.11 4.13 7.08
C HIS A 36 10.76 3.44 7.31
N TYR A 37 9.76 3.77 6.50
CA TYR A 37 8.42 3.18 6.58
C TYR A 37 8.32 1.87 5.78
N ALA A 38 8.90 1.84 4.58
CA ALA A 38 8.94 0.67 3.70
C ALA A 38 10.14 0.77 2.74
N GLU A 39 10.81 -0.34 2.48
CA GLU A 39 11.93 -0.41 1.56
C GLU A 39 11.48 -0.45 0.09
N ARG A 40 12.30 0.10 -0.83
CA ARG A 40 11.95 0.15 -2.27
C ARG A 40 11.66 -1.23 -2.87
N PHE A 41 12.38 -2.26 -2.43
CA PHE A 41 12.24 -3.61 -2.98
C PHE A 41 10.99 -4.35 -2.47
N GLU A 42 10.30 -3.82 -1.46
CA GLU A 42 9.05 -4.41 -0.94
C GLU A 42 7.85 -4.11 -1.85
N TRP A 43 7.96 -3.11 -2.73
CA TRP A 43 6.90 -2.72 -3.66
C TRP A 43 6.83 -3.67 -4.84
N SER A 44 5.61 -3.92 -5.32
CA SER A 44 5.39 -4.69 -6.52
C SER A 44 5.91 -3.95 -7.76
N ARG A 45 6.01 -4.68 -8.88
CA ARG A 45 6.13 -4.04 -10.19
C ARG A 45 4.91 -3.14 -10.43
N VAL A 46 5.09 -2.12 -11.27
CA VAL A 46 4.02 -1.24 -11.70
C VAL A 46 2.95 -2.05 -12.43
N VAL A 47 1.70 -1.87 -12.01
CA VAL A 47 0.52 -2.41 -12.69
C VAL A 47 -0.21 -1.22 -13.31
N GLN A 48 -0.34 -1.23 -14.64
CA GLN A 48 -1.14 -0.23 -15.34
C GLN A 48 -2.61 -0.44 -15.01
N ILE A 49 -3.31 0.63 -14.65
CA ILE A 49 -4.75 0.58 -14.40
C ILE A 49 -5.46 0.54 -15.76
N PRO A 50 -6.17 -0.54 -16.11
CA PRO A 50 -6.89 -0.62 -17.38
C PRO A 50 -8.11 0.31 -17.36
N GLU A 51 -8.72 0.57 -18.52
CA GLU A 51 -9.94 1.40 -18.62
C GLU A 51 -11.08 0.91 -17.71
N GLY A 52 -11.19 -0.42 -17.50
CA GLY A 52 -12.15 -1.03 -16.59
C GLY A 52 -11.83 -0.89 -15.09
N GLY A 53 -10.71 -0.26 -14.74
CA GLY A 53 -10.25 -0.09 -13.37
C GLY A 53 -9.68 -1.37 -12.73
N ILE A 54 -9.50 -1.34 -11.41
CA ILE A 54 -9.00 -2.47 -10.60
C ILE A 54 -10.00 -2.73 -9.47
N VAL A 55 -10.28 -4.01 -9.21
CA VAL A 55 -11.10 -4.44 -8.07
C VAL A 55 -10.19 -4.79 -6.89
N LEU A 56 -10.31 -4.03 -5.80
CA LEU A 56 -9.66 -4.36 -4.53
C LEU A 56 -10.51 -5.37 -3.74
N ARG A 57 -9.87 -6.43 -3.23
CA ARG A 57 -10.50 -7.46 -2.39
C ARG A 57 -9.87 -7.47 -0.98
N PRO A 58 -10.31 -6.56 -0.09
CA PRO A 58 -9.82 -6.53 1.28
C PRO A 58 -10.45 -7.67 2.12
N ASP A 59 -9.87 -7.95 3.28
CA ASP A 59 -10.38 -8.95 4.23
C ASP A 59 -11.59 -8.39 5.00
N ALA A 60 -12.40 -9.26 5.60
CA ALA A 60 -13.56 -8.82 6.39
C ALA A 60 -13.11 -7.94 7.58
N GLY A 61 -13.66 -6.73 7.69
CA GLY A 61 -13.33 -5.76 8.73
C GLY A 61 -12.21 -4.77 8.37
N ASP A 62 -11.57 -4.93 7.20
CA ASP A 62 -10.66 -3.93 6.66
C ASP A 62 -11.42 -2.63 6.32
N VAL A 63 -10.75 -1.49 6.49
CA VAL A 63 -11.30 -0.16 6.22
C VAL A 63 -10.50 0.51 5.11
N LEU A 64 -11.19 0.98 4.06
CA LEU A 64 -10.61 1.85 3.05
C LEU A 64 -10.74 3.32 3.50
N ARG A 65 -9.63 4.06 3.43
CA ARG A 65 -9.63 5.53 3.56
C ARG A 65 -9.11 6.12 2.26
N TYR A 66 -9.82 7.12 1.73
CA TYR A 66 -9.48 7.78 0.48
C TYR A 66 -9.36 9.29 0.70
N LEU A 67 -8.29 9.86 0.17
CA LEU A 67 -8.04 11.30 0.15
C LEU A 67 -7.43 11.64 -1.21
N GLN A 68 -8.15 12.42 -2.00
CA GLN A 68 -7.58 13.05 -3.20
C GLN A 68 -7.27 14.50 -2.88
N ARG A 69 -6.05 14.93 -3.24
CA ARG A 69 -5.63 16.33 -3.17
C ARG A 69 -4.90 16.65 -4.46
N ASP A 70 -5.36 17.69 -5.14
CA ASP A 70 -4.64 18.22 -6.27
C ASP A 70 -3.47 19.05 -5.72
N ARG A 71 -2.23 18.62 -5.96
CA ARG A 71 -1.06 19.47 -5.73
C ARG A 71 -0.93 20.41 -6.93
N PRO A 72 -0.75 21.73 -6.71
CA PRO A 72 -0.37 22.61 -7.81
C PRO A 72 0.97 22.16 -8.40
N LEU A 73 1.05 22.16 -9.73
CA LEU A 73 2.29 21.98 -10.48
C LEU A 73 3.18 23.22 -10.19
N ASN A 74 4.07 23.10 -9.23
CA ASN A 74 5.14 24.08 -9.01
C ASN A 74 6.39 23.67 -9.79
#